data_AF-A0A841FRB3-F1
#
_entry.id   AF-A0A841FRB3-F1
#
_cell.length_a   1.000
_cell.length_b   1.000
_cell.length_c   1.000
_cell.angle_alpha   90.00
_cell.angle_beta   90.00
_cell.angle_gamma   90.00
#
_symmetry.space_group_name_H-M   'P 1'
#
loop_
_entity.id
_entity.type
_entity.pdbx_description
1 polymer ?
#
loop_
_entity_poly.entity_id
_entity_poly.type
_entity_poly.pdbx_seq_one_letter_code
_entity_poly.pdbx_strand_id
1 'polypeptide(L)'
;MTDVARTSDIAAFDGREVTVRGRYAVLDMGRHRLTTTLADGTTLTSNRVAQIVFPDGGFVELGARPAEELDSLEGRDVAARGTLVASPPRQPEWVAQPDTVPTLMAVQEVLAD
;
A
#
# COMPACT_ATOMS: atom_id res chain seq x y z
N MET A 1 15.04 -12.13 0.59
CA MET A 1 13.82 -11.31 0.49
C MET A 1 14.26 -9.86 0.56
N THR A 2 13.71 -8.98 -0.28
CA THR A 2 14.19 -7.60 -0.42
C THR A 2 13.36 -6.68 0.46
N ASP A 3 14.02 -5.93 1.34
CA ASP A 3 13.38 -5.02 2.29
C ASP A 3 13.34 -3.58 1.75
N VAL A 4 12.18 -2.93 1.87
CA VAL A 4 11.94 -1.53 1.47
C VAL A 4 11.52 -0.76 2.72
N ALA A 5 12.33 0.20 3.16
CA ALA A 5 12.10 0.95 4.40
C ALA A 5 12.21 2.47 4.24
N ARG A 6 12.38 2.96 3.00
CA ARG A 6 12.52 4.38 2.66
C ARG A 6 12.05 4.64 1.24
N THR A 7 11.72 5.89 0.97
CA THR A 7 11.11 6.32 -0.29
C THR A 7 12.05 6.14 -1.49
N SER A 8 13.35 6.35 -1.30
CA SER A 8 14.36 6.22 -2.36
C SER A 8 14.46 4.82 -2.96
N ASP A 9 14.01 3.80 -2.23
CA ASP A 9 14.11 2.41 -2.65
C ASP A 9 12.92 1.98 -3.53
N ILE A 10 11.81 2.73 -3.51
CA ILE A 10 10.55 2.35 -4.18
C ILE A 10 10.77 2.10 -5.68
N ALA A 11 11.37 3.06 -6.39
CA ALA A 11 11.58 2.98 -7.83
C ALA A 11 12.53 1.85 -8.24
N ALA A 12 13.49 1.49 -7.37
CA ALA A 12 14.45 0.42 -7.64
C ALA A 12 13.81 -0.97 -7.60
N PHE A 13 12.66 -1.09 -6.92
CA PHE A 13 11.95 -2.35 -6.71
C PHE A 13 10.56 -2.41 -7.34
N ASP A 14 10.27 -1.48 -8.26
CA ASP A 14 9.04 -1.50 -9.05
C ASP A 14 8.84 -2.83 -9.78
N GLY A 15 7.63 -3.38 -9.67
CA GLY A 15 7.22 -4.67 -10.20
C GLY A 15 7.78 -5.89 -9.47
N ARG A 16 8.46 -5.73 -8.33
CA ARG A 16 9.08 -6.83 -7.58
C ARG A 16 8.32 -7.15 -6.31
N GLU A 17 8.41 -8.42 -5.91
CA GLU A 17 7.97 -8.84 -4.58
C GLU A 17 8.95 -8.34 -3.52
N VAL A 18 8.43 -7.62 -2.53
CA VAL A 18 9.22 -6.98 -1.47
C VAL A 18 8.54 -7.13 -0.12
N THR A 19 9.30 -6.86 0.95
CA THR A 19 8.76 -6.59 2.28
C THR A 19 8.92 -5.10 2.58
N VAL A 20 7.80 -4.41 2.74
CA VAL A 20 7.77 -2.98 3.06
C VAL A 20 7.67 -2.83 4.58
N ARG A 21 8.54 -2.01 5.17
CA ARG A 21 8.56 -1.74 6.61
C ARG A 21 8.34 -0.26 6.89
N GLY A 22 7.59 0.03 7.94
CA GLY A 22 7.35 1.40 8.39
C GLY A 22 6.16 1.47 9.34
N ARG A 23 5.63 2.66 9.53
CA ARG A 23 4.50 2.90 10.43
C ARG A 23 3.19 2.73 9.68
N TYR A 24 2.31 1.87 10.20
CA TYR A 24 0.97 1.69 9.65
C TYR A 24 0.12 2.94 9.93
N ALA A 25 -0.44 3.52 8.89
CA ALA A 25 -1.29 4.70 8.96
C ALA A 25 -2.61 4.43 8.22
N VAL A 26 -3.69 5.04 8.71
CA VAL A 26 -5.01 4.93 8.10
C VAL A 26 -5.40 6.29 7.53
N LEU A 27 -5.70 6.32 6.24
CA LEU A 27 -6.22 7.50 5.56
C LEU A 27 -7.74 7.37 5.39
N ASP A 28 -8.50 8.31 5.93
CA ASP A 28 -9.94 8.44 5.65
C ASP A 28 -10.15 9.33 4.42
N MET A 29 -10.69 8.76 3.34
CA MET A 29 -10.98 9.46 2.10
C MET A 29 -12.35 10.19 2.12
N GLY A 30 -13.02 10.23 3.27
CA GLY A 30 -14.32 10.86 3.46
C GLY A 30 -15.41 10.21 2.62
N ARG A 31 -15.93 10.95 1.63
CA ARG A 31 -17.01 10.46 0.74
C ARG A 31 -16.53 9.46 -0.32
N HIS A 32 -15.22 9.41 -0.56
CA HIS A 32 -14.66 8.54 -1.59
C HIS A 32 -14.53 7.11 -1.04
N ARG A 33 -14.78 6.12 -1.90
CA ARG A 33 -14.66 4.71 -1.53
C ARG A 33 -13.74 4.01 -2.51
N LEU A 34 -12.88 3.16 -1.98
CA LEU A 34 -12.02 2.27 -2.73
C LEU A 34 -12.58 0.85 -2.62
N THR A 35 -12.59 0.12 -3.73
CA THR A 35 -12.91 -1.29 -3.76
C THR A 35 -11.62 -2.07 -4.04
N THR A 36 -11.27 -3.01 -3.16
CA THR A 36 -10.08 -3.85 -3.26
C THR A 36 -10.49 -5.31 -3.12
N THR A 37 -9.89 -6.18 -3.94
CA THR A 37 -10.01 -7.63 -3.77
C THR A 37 -8.77 -8.14 -3.03
N LEU A 38 -8.98 -8.74 -1.87
CA LEU A 38 -7.95 -9.36 -1.06
C LEU A 38 -7.42 -10.65 -1.70
N ALA A 39 -6.30 -11.16 -1.18
CA ALA A 39 -5.66 -12.38 -1.70
C ALA A 39 -6.54 -13.64 -1.59
N ASP A 40 -7.47 -13.69 -0.64
CA ASP A 40 -8.44 -14.76 -0.44
C ASP A 40 -9.67 -14.66 -1.39
N GLY A 41 -9.72 -13.62 -2.24
CA GLY A 41 -10.84 -13.34 -3.14
C GLY A 41 -11.95 -12.47 -2.53
N THR A 42 -11.84 -12.11 -1.24
CA THR A 42 -12.82 -11.24 -0.58
C THR A 42 -12.75 -9.83 -1.19
N THR A 43 -13.89 -9.32 -1.64
CA THR A 43 -13.99 -7.93 -2.12
C THR A 43 -14.42 -7.01 -0.97
N LEU A 44 -13.58 -6.04 -0.64
CA LEU A 44 -13.84 -5.01 0.35
C LEU A 44 -14.14 -3.69 -0.35
N THR A 45 -15.07 -2.92 0.22
CA THR A 45 -15.30 -1.52 -0.15
C THR A 45 -15.24 -0.67 1.10
N SER A 46 -14.32 0.29 1.14
CA SER A 46 -14.04 1.11 2.32
C SER A 46 -13.71 2.55 1.91
N ASN A 47 -14.05 3.52 2.76
CA ASN A 47 -13.52 4.89 2.68
C ASN A 47 -12.19 5.05 3.44
N ARG A 48 -11.78 4.05 4.22
CA ARG A 48 -10.50 4.00 4.94
C ARG A 48 -9.52 3.13 4.18
N VAL A 49 -8.32 3.65 3.95
CA VAL A 49 -7.22 3.00 3.21
C VAL A 49 -6.02 2.89 4.13
N ALA A 50 -5.30 1.77 4.05
CA ALA A 50 -4.08 1.58 4.81
C ALA A 50 -2.86 2.04 4.02
N GLN A 51 -1.87 2.59 4.72
CA GLN A 51 -0.59 3.01 4.18
C GLN A 51 0.53 2.60 5.14
N ILE A 52 1.71 2.33 4.60
CA ILE A 52 2.95 2.22 5.37
C ILE A 52 3.75 3.48 5.14
N VAL A 53 3.91 4.28 6.19
CA VAL A 53 4.66 5.53 6.19
C VAL A 53 6.09 5.26 6.62
N PHE A 54 7.05 5.64 5.78
CA PHE A 54 8.47 5.52 6.06
C PHE A 54 8.95 6.62 7.00
N PRO A 55 10.09 6.43 7.69
CA PRO A 55 10.68 7.47 8.55
C PRO A 55 11.04 8.77 7.82
N ASP A 56 11.27 8.70 6.50
CA ASP A 56 11.56 9.85 5.65
C ASP A 56 10.29 10.60 5.17
N GLY A 57 9.11 10.16 5.60
CA GLY A 57 7.82 10.81 5.36
C GLY A 57 7.12 10.40 4.06
N GLY A 58 7.76 9.61 3.19
CA GLY A 58 7.04 8.99 2.07
C GLY A 58 6.26 7.75 2.52
N PHE A 59 5.50 7.17 1.60
CA PHE A 59 4.59 6.08 1.93
C PHE A 59 4.36 5.11 0.78
N VAL A 60 3.84 3.94 1.11
CA VAL A 60 3.28 2.96 0.17
C VAL A 60 1.84 2.66 0.59
N GLU A 61 0.90 2.73 -0.34
CA GLU A 61 -0.50 2.39 -0.10
C GLU A 61 -0.71 0.87 -0.13
N LEU A 62 -1.51 0.34 0.79
CA LEU A 62 -1.90 -1.07 0.87
C LEU A 62 -3.33 -1.33 0.37
N GLY A 63 -4.05 -0.27 -0.02
CA GLY A 63 -5.45 -0.31 -0.43
C GLY A 63 -6.43 -0.46 0.74
N ALA A 64 -7.66 -0.87 0.44
CA ALA A 64 -8.66 -1.13 1.47
C ALA A 64 -8.31 -2.42 2.22
N ARG A 65 -8.34 -2.36 3.56
CA ARG A 65 -8.05 -3.49 4.46
C ARG A 65 -9.24 -3.76 5.39
N PRO A 66 -9.32 -4.95 6.01
CA PRO A 66 -10.34 -5.25 7.00
C PRO A 66 -10.34 -4.23 8.15
N ALA A 67 -11.53 -3.82 8.62
CA ALA A 67 -11.65 -2.81 9.68
C ALA A 67 -10.89 -3.19 10.97
N GLU A 68 -10.93 -4.48 11.34
CA GLU A 68 -10.21 -5.00 12.50
C GLU A 68 -8.69 -4.85 12.37
N GLU A 69 -8.14 -5.03 11.15
CA GLU A 69 -6.72 -4.78 10.88
C GLU A 69 -6.40 -3.29 11.01
N LEU A 70 -7.22 -2.43 10.38
CA LEU A 70 -7.04 -0.98 10.44
C LEU A 70 -6.97 -0.49 11.89
N ASP A 71 -7.94 -0.87 12.70
CA ASP A 71 -8.06 -0.39 14.08
C ASP A 71 -7.00 -0.98 15.01
N SER A 72 -6.51 -2.20 14.75
CA SER A 72 -5.50 -2.86 15.59
C SER A 72 -4.05 -2.50 15.24
N LEU A 73 -3.80 -2.07 14.00
CA LEU A 73 -2.46 -1.73 13.51
C LEU A 73 -2.20 -0.23 13.42
N GLU A 74 -3.22 0.63 13.44
CA GLU A 74 -3.05 2.08 13.33
C GLU A 74 -1.98 2.62 14.30
N GLY A 75 -0.97 3.27 13.73
CA GLY A 75 0.13 3.88 14.46
C GLY A 75 1.22 2.93 14.93
N ARG A 76 1.17 1.63 14.61
CA ARG A 76 2.21 0.64 14.95
C ARG A 76 3.24 0.49 13.84
N ASP A 77 4.45 0.05 14.21
CA ASP A 77 5.45 -0.37 13.24
C ASP A 77 5.08 -1.77 12.71
N VAL A 78 5.17 -1.92 11.39
CA VAL A 78 4.73 -3.12 10.69
C VAL A 78 5.70 -3.51 9.57
N ALA A 79 5.61 -4.77 9.16
CA ALA A 79 6.14 -5.28 7.91
C ALA A 79 5.00 -5.89 7.07
N ALA A 80 4.90 -5.49 5.80
CA ALA A 80 3.94 -6.06 4.86
C ALA A 80 4.64 -6.63 3.63
N ARG A 81 4.18 -7.80 3.17
CA ARG A 81 4.71 -8.46 1.98
C ARG A 81 3.73 -8.36 0.82
N GLY A 82 4.25 -7.97 -0.35
CA GLY A 82 3.48 -7.92 -1.59
C GLY A 82 4.33 -7.51 -2.78
N THR A 83 3.69 -7.27 -3.91
CA THR A 83 4.33 -6.78 -5.14
C THR A 83 4.26 -5.25 -5.17
N LEU A 84 5.42 -4.59 -5.15
CA LEU A 84 5.47 -3.14 -5.22
C LEU A 84 5.21 -2.66 -6.64
N VAL A 85 4.28 -1.72 -6.79
CA VAL A 85 3.95 -1.05 -8.04
C VAL A 85 4.12 0.45 -7.83
N ALA A 86 5.23 0.98 -8.34
CA ALA A 86 5.58 2.40 -8.27
C ALA A 86 5.15 3.16 -9.54
N SER A 87 5.20 2.48 -10.69
CA SER A 87 4.79 3.05 -11.98
C SER A 87 3.49 2.39 -12.44
N PRO A 88 2.50 3.16 -12.92
CA PRO A 88 1.33 2.56 -13.53
C PRO A 88 1.75 1.88 -14.84
N PRO A 89 1.06 0.83 -15.29
CA PRO A 89 1.32 0.26 -16.61
C PRO A 89 1.28 1.37 -17.67
N ARG A 90 2.27 1.39 -18.58
CA ARG A 90 2.38 2.40 -19.63
C ARG A 90 1.04 2.54 -20.36
N GLN A 91 0.36 3.65 -20.11
CA GLN A 91 -0.82 4.02 -20.89
C GLN A 91 -0.36 4.87 -22.08
N PRO A 92 -1.15 4.91 -23.17
CA PRO A 92 -0.88 5.83 -24.26
C PRO A 92 -0.78 7.27 -23.76
N GLU A 93 0.07 8.07 -24.40
CA GLU A 93 0.37 9.46 -23.99
C GLU A 93 -0.85 10.38 -23.94
N TRP A 94 -1.95 10.01 -24.61
CA TRP A 94 -3.21 10.75 -24.60
C TRP A 94 -4.09 10.48 -23.38
N VAL A 95 -3.69 9.59 -22.47
CA VAL A 95 -4.43 9.31 -21.23
C VAL A 95 -3.78 10.06 -20.08
N ALA A 96 -4.49 11.03 -19.51
CA ALA A 96 -4.09 11.68 -18.26
C ALA A 96 -3.93 10.62 -17.16
N GLN A 97 -2.73 10.51 -16.59
CA GLN A 97 -2.47 9.68 -15.43
C GLN A 97 -2.59 10.54 -14.18
N PRO A 98 -3.41 10.17 -13.19
CA PRO A 98 -3.30 10.77 -11.87
C PRO A 98 -1.91 10.48 -11.32
N ASP A 99 -1.39 11.37 -10.47
CA ASP A 99 -0.11 11.18 -9.77
C ASP A 99 -0.05 9.76 -9.19
N THR A 100 0.95 8.98 -9.62
CA THR A 100 1.01 7.58 -9.23
C THR A 100 1.33 7.48 -7.76
N VAL A 101 0.43 6.85 -7.00
CA VAL A 101 0.69 6.50 -5.62
C VAL A 101 1.40 5.13 -5.61
N PRO A 102 2.62 5.02 -5.05
CA PRO A 102 3.27 3.74 -4.85
C PRO A 102 2.35 2.80 -4.06
N THR A 103 2.06 1.63 -4.62
CA THR A 103 1.07 0.70 -4.07
C THR A 103 1.70 -0.67 -3.88
N LEU A 104 1.45 -1.29 -2.73
CA LEU A 104 1.78 -2.69 -2.49
C LEU A 104 0.57 -3.54 -2.89
N MET A 105 0.70 -4.25 -4.00
CA MET A 105 -0.35 -5.12 -4.53
C MET A 105 -0.22 -6.53 -3.96
N ALA A 106 -1.34 -7.28 -3.98
CA ALA A 106 -1.40 -8.66 -3.52
C ALA A 106 -0.80 -8.86 -2.11
N VAL A 107 -1.10 -7.94 -1.20
CA VAL A 107 -0.62 -7.96 0.18
C VAL A 107 -1.11 -9.23 0.86
N GLN A 108 -0.18 -10.13 1.19
CA GLN A 108 -0.48 -11.43 1.78
C GLN A 108 -0.77 -11.29 3.27
N GLU A 109 0.13 -10.62 3.99
CA GLU A 109 0.08 -10.45 5.43
C GLU A 109 0.74 -9.12 5.82
N VAL A 110 0.19 -8.50 6.87
CA VAL A 110 0.78 -7.35 7.56
C VAL A 110 1.02 -7.77 8.99
N LEU A 111 2.29 -7.80 9.39
CA LEU A 111 2.72 -8.21 10.72
C LEU A 111 3.16 -6.97 11.50
N ALA A 112 2.74 -6.87 12.76
CA ALA A 112 3.33 -5.90 13.67
C ALA A 112 4.73 -6.39 14.08
N ASP A 113 5.71 -5.49 14.02
CA ASP A 113 7.05 -5.72 14.56
C ASP A 113 7.05 -5.65 16.11
#